data_AF-A0A5D3WLQ8-F1
#
_entry.id   AF-A0A5D3WLQ8-F1
#
_cell.length_a   1.000
_cell.length_b   1.000
_cell.length_c   1.000
_cell.angle_alpha   90.00
_cell.angle_beta   90.00
_cell.angle_gamma   90.00
#
_symmetry.space_group_name_H-M   'P 1'
#
loop_
_entity.id
_entity.type
_entity.pdbx_description
1 polymer ?
#
loop_
_entity_poly.entity_id
_entity_poly.type
_entity_poly.pdbx_seq_one_letter_code
_entity_poly.pdbx_strand_id
1 'polypeptide(L)' 'MEFVLMWIAFGCAAASLAKGKNFNVPLWVVLGLLLGPFALLIMALRKPGEGPDQGYQ' A
#
# COMPACT_ATOMS: atom_id res chain seq x y z
N MET A 1 20.41 -10.14 -5.37
CA MET A 1 19.17 -10.21 -6.16
C MET A 1 17.94 -10.40 -5.28
N GLU A 2 17.99 -11.27 -4.27
CA GLU A 2 16.87 -11.53 -3.35
C GLU A 2 16.36 -10.28 -2.63
N PHE A 3 17.23 -9.41 -2.12
CA PHE A 3 16.82 -8.18 -1.46
C PHE A 3 16.05 -7.21 -2.37
N VAL A 4 16.41 -7.13 -3.65
CA VAL A 4 15.73 -6.28 -4.64
C VAL A 4 14.34 -6.86 -4.95
N LEU A 5 14.22 -8.18 -5.07
CA LEU A 5 12.94 -8.85 -5.27
C LEU A 5 12.01 -8.70 -4.07
N MET A 6 12.53 -8.82 -2.84
CA MET A 6 11.78 -8.54 -1.63
C MET A 6 11.31 -7.08 -1.59
N TRP A 7 12.16 -6.14 -2.00
CA TRP A 7 11.81 -4.73 -2.05
C TRP A 7 10.68 -4.42 -3.04
N ILE A 8 10.74 -5.03 -4.23
CA ILE A 8 9.66 -4.94 -5.23
C ILE A 8 8.37 -5.59 -4.71
N ALA A 9 8.48 -6.74 -4.03
CA ALA A 9 7.34 -7.40 -3.41
C ALA A 9 6.65 -6.50 -2.36
N PHE A 10 7.43 -5.75 -1.56
CA PHE A 10 6.88 -4.75 -0.62
C PHE A 10 6.16 -3.61 -1.34
N GLY A 11 6.70 -3.11 -2.46
CA GLY A 11 6.03 -2.12 -3.30
C GLY A 11 4.68 -2.61 -3.83
N CYS A 12 4.64 -3.85 -4.35
CA CYS A 12 3.41 -4.48 -4.82
C CYS A 12 2.40 -4.73 -3.68
N ALA A 13 2.88 -5.17 -2.51
CA ALA A 13 2.03 -5.38 -1.34
C ALA A 13 1.39 -4.06 -0.87
N ALA A 14 2.15 -2.96 -0.83
CA ALA A 14 1.63 -1.64 -0.48
C ALA A 14 0.58 -1.16 -1.48
N ALA A 15 0.79 -1.43 -2.78
CA ALA A 15 -0.17 -1.14 -3.84
C ALA A 15 -1.50 -1.88 -3.68
N SER A 16 -1.42 -3.19 -3.42
CA SER A 16 -2.60 -4.04 -3.19
C SER A 16 -3.40 -3.59 -1.98
N LEU A 17 -2.72 -3.25 -0.88
CA LEU A 17 -3.36 -2.72 0.33
C LEU A 17 -4.01 -1.34 0.07
N ALA A 18 -3.33 -0.46 -0.66
CA ALA A 18 -3.85 0.86 -1.00
C ALA A 18 -5.11 0.76 -1.86
N LYS A 19 -5.13 -0.16 -2.83
CA LYS A 19 -6.31 -0.42 -3.68
C LYS A 19 -7.50 -0.90 -2.85
N GLY A 20 -7.31 -1.87 -1.96
CA GLY A 20 -8.37 -2.37 -1.09
C GLY A 20 -8.93 -1.34 -0.11
N LYS A 21 -8.15 -0.29 0.18
CA LYS A 21 -8.50 0.78 1.13
C LYS A 21 -8.90 2.10 0.44
N ASN A 22 -9.17 2.09 -0.87
CA ASN A 22 -9.54 3.27 -1.66
C ASN A 22 -8.53 4.44 -1.56
N PHE A 23 -7.24 4.13 -1.57
CA PHE A 23 -6.17 5.14 -1.61
C PHE A 23 -5.48 5.20 -2.97
N ASN A 24 -4.76 6.31 -3.21
CA ASN A 24 -3.94 6.51 -4.40
C ASN A 24 -2.84 5.45 -4.50
N VAL A 25 -3.11 4.41 -5.29
CA VAL A 25 -2.21 3.27 -5.55
C VAL A 25 -0.82 3.71 -6.03
N PRO A 26 -0.66 4.64 -6.99
CA PRO A 26 0.66 5.02 -7.51
C PRO A 26 1.56 5.63 -6.42
N LEU A 27 0.98 6.42 -5.53
CA LEU A 27 1.68 7.04 -4.42
C LEU A 27 2.23 5.97 -3.46
N TRP A 28 1.42 4.95 -3.16
CA TRP A 28 1.78 3.88 -2.23
C TRP A 28 2.74 2.87 -2.81
N VAL A 29 2.77 2.67 -4.13
CA VAL A 29 3.84 1.92 -4.81
C VAL A 29 5.19 2.60 -4.59
N VAL A 30 5.26 3.92 -4.83
CA VAL A 30 6.50 4.70 -4.66
C VAL A 30 6.93 4.70 -3.19
N LEU A 31 5.99 4.91 -2.26
CA LEU A 31 6.27 4.84 -0.83
C LEU A 31 6.70 3.43 -0.39
N GLY A 32 6.09 2.38 -0.93
CA GLY A 32 6.48 0.99 -0.69
C GLY A 32 7.88 0.67 -1.21
N LEU A 33 8.28 1.24 -2.34
CA LEU A 33 9.62 1.09 -2.90
C LEU A 33 10.66 1.97 -2.18
N LEU A 34 10.26 3.07 -1.53
CA LEU A 34 11.18 3.97 -0.83
C LEU A 34 11.38 3.56 0.64
N LEU A 35 10.29 3.22 1.33
CA LEU A 35 10.25 2.89 2.75
C LEU A 35 10.22 1.38 3.02
N GLY A 36 10.03 0.55 1.99
CA GLY A 36 9.98 -0.90 2.11
C GLY A 36 8.87 -1.37 3.04
N PRO A 37 9.18 -2.19 4.07
CA PRO A 37 8.19 -2.77 4.96
C PRO A 37 7.45 -1.72 5.82
N PHE A 38 8.05 -0.55 6.07
CA PHE A 38 7.41 0.49 6.89
C PHE A 38 6.20 1.11 6.20
N ALA A 39 6.19 1.20 4.86
CA ALA A 39 5.02 1.68 4.13
C ALA A 39 3.80 0.78 4.34
N LEU A 40 4.00 -0.54 4.44
CA LEU A 40 2.91 -1.47 4.76
C LEU A 40 2.33 -1.22 6.15
N LEU A 41 3.18 -0.96 7.15
CA LEU A 41 2.72 -0.66 8.51
C LEU A 41 1.91 0.64 8.55
N ILE A 42 2.40 1.69 7.89
CA ILE A 42 1.66 2.97 7.81
C ILE A 42 0.32 2.74 7.09
N MET A 43 0.33 2.01 5.97
CA MET A 43 -0.88 1.74 5.20
C MET A 43 -1.87 0.85 5.97
N ALA A 44 -1.38 -0.12 6.73
CA ALA A 44 -2.20 -1.01 7.55
C ALA A 44 -2.92 -0.25 8.68
N LEU A 45 -2.21 0.65 9.37
CA LEU A 45 -2.76 1.43 10.48
C LEU A 45 -3.69 2.58 10.01
N ARG A 46 -3.55 3.05 8.78
CA ARG A 46 -4.40 4.13 8.26
C ARG A 46 -5.85 3.67 8.14
N LYS A 47 -6.83 4.47 8.57
CA LYS A 47 -8.24 4.18 8.28
C LYS A 47 -8.45 4.11 6.75
N PRO A 48 -9.23 3.16 6.22
CA PRO A 48 -9.59 3.17 4.81
C PRO A 48 -10.19 4.52 4.39
N GLY A 49 -9.91 4.93 3.14
CA GLY A 49 -10.54 6.10 2.55
C GLY A 49 -12.03 5.86 2.31
N GLU A 50 -12.79 6.95 2.23
CA GLU A 50 -14.20 6.90 1.84
C GLU A 50 -14.27 6.43 0.38
N GLY A 51 -14.95 5.32 0.14
CA GLY A 51 -15.08 4.73 -1.18
C GLY A 51 -16.32 3.85 -1.27
N PRO A 52 -16.88 3.66 -2.48
CA PRO A 52 -18.11 2.92 -2.69
C PRO A 52 -18.04 1.46 -2.19
N ASP A 53 -16.85 0.86 -2.20
CA ASP A 53 -16.60 -0.51 -1.74
C ASP A 53 -16.47 -0.64 -0.21
N GLN A 54 -16.57 0.45 0.54
CA GLN A 54 -16.35 0.50 2.00
C GLN A 54 -17.66 0.60 2.81
N GLY A 55 -18.82 0.50 2.17
CA GLY A 55 -20.13 0.41 2.85
C GLY A 55 -20.56 1.67 3.61
N TYR A 56 -19.91 2.82 3.41
CA TYR A 56 -20.34 4.09 3.97
C TYR A 56 -21.47 4.66 3.09
N GLN A 57 -22.71 4.54 3.55
CA GLN A 57 -23.82 5.41 3.15
C GLN A 57 -23.92 6.59 4.11
#